data_AF-A0A1E7HY56-F1
#
_entry.id   AF-A0A1E7HY56-F1
#
_cell.length_a   1.000
_cell.length_b   1.000
_cell.length_c   1.000
_cell.angle_alpha   90.00
_cell.angle_beta   90.00
_cell.angle_gamma   90.00
#
_symmetry.space_group_name_H-M   'P 1'
#
loop_
_entity.id
_entity.type
_entity.pdbx_description
1 polymer ?
#
loop_
_entity_poly.entity_id
_entity_poly.type
_entity_poly.pdbx_seq_one_letter_code
_entity_poly.pdbx_strand_id
1 'polypeptide(L)'
;MEGRNVIVIILCFFLAGCVSQFRDFKLESQARSHMERAAALENSSSYHQAAQEYAIVAERYPSTSYYKGAVWKAALLNIHPANSEIDTSAARFWLNVYLGLPLTPEEKENATLYVAMLERINGLQAELSSYVAELSSYVAEKDKLLAVTRKQSSDIVTGTQRLRALEAELAKARDELKKLKEVDVLMQRSRDKANSITSLKLAQKASELNNNQDNTQQLNRHDALIHQDFYPYTIQVSSRKNKEASIREAMKIRNKGNSGFVSHAYISGKGDWYRVFIGFYRTVEEAQQVAFELKKQEYVHAFVVKMPYAIQIGISSKNEELKKLEADLRSKEYLAYSVLDRLYNNKIRLLVGAFRTEKEAEILAKELEKEGFKPEVVRR
;
A
#
# COMPACT_ATOMS: atom_id res chain seq x y z
N MET A 1 -38.19 34.12 -78.89
CA MET A 1 -37.60 34.54 -77.59
C MET A 1 -37.05 33.36 -76.78
N GLU A 2 -36.79 32.19 -77.37
CA GLU A 2 -36.42 30.97 -76.60
C GLU A 2 -34.92 30.63 -76.59
N GLY A 3 -34.14 31.09 -77.57
CA GLY A 3 -32.68 30.82 -77.62
C GLY A 3 -31.82 31.65 -76.65
N ARG A 4 -32.33 32.79 -76.16
CA ARG A 4 -31.58 33.67 -75.25
C ARG A 4 -31.55 33.16 -73.80
N ASN A 5 -32.57 32.43 -73.36
CA ASN A 5 -32.65 31.92 -71.99
C ASN A 5 -31.76 30.68 -71.78
N VAL A 6 -31.56 29.85 -72.82
CA VAL A 6 -30.70 28.66 -72.74
C VAL A 6 -29.21 29.04 -72.64
N ILE A 7 -28.77 30.09 -73.35
CA ILE A 7 -27.39 30.58 -73.29
C ILE A 7 -27.06 31.16 -71.91
N VAL A 8 -28.01 31.86 -71.27
CA VAL A 8 -27.82 32.43 -69.92
C VAL A 8 -27.70 31.32 -68.87
N ILE A 9 -28.51 30.26 -68.95
CA ILE A 9 -28.45 29.13 -68.02
C ILE A 9 -27.11 28.38 -68.13
N ILE A 10 -26.62 28.11 -69.36
CA ILE A 10 -25.33 27.45 -69.57
C ILE A 10 -24.17 28.33 -69.07
N LEU A 11 -24.21 29.65 -69.29
CA LEU A 11 -23.19 30.58 -68.78
C LEU A 11 -23.17 30.62 -67.24
N CYS A 12 -24.34 30.54 -66.59
CA CYS A 12 -24.45 30.48 -65.12
C CYS A 12 -23.87 29.17 -64.54
N PHE A 13 -24.02 28.02 -65.21
CA PHE A 13 -23.39 26.76 -64.79
C PHE A 13 -21.85 26.78 -64.93
N PHE A 14 -21.32 27.41 -65.98
CA PHE A 14 -19.87 27.59 -66.14
C PHE A 14 -19.26 28.53 -65.11
N LEU A 15 -19.94 29.64 -64.76
CA LEU A 15 -19.46 30.57 -63.74
C LEU A 15 -19.53 29.98 -62.31
N ALA A 16 -20.53 29.14 -62.02
CA ALA A 16 -20.62 28.46 -60.72
C ALA A 16 -19.49 27.41 -60.53
N GLY A 17 -19.10 26.69 -61.58
CA GLY A 17 -18.02 25.69 -61.52
C GLY A 17 -16.62 26.28 -61.33
N CYS A 18 -16.35 27.48 -61.85
CA CYS A 18 -15.06 28.15 -61.63
C CYS A 18 -14.91 28.70 -60.20
N VAL A 19 -16.01 29.15 -59.57
CA VAL A 19 -15.97 29.67 -58.19
C VAL A 19 -15.75 28.56 -57.17
N SER A 20 -16.31 27.37 -57.38
CA SER A 20 -16.05 26.20 -56.51
C SER A 20 -14.59 25.73 -56.61
N GLN A 21 -14.05 25.60 -57.83
CA GLN A 21 -12.65 25.21 -58.03
C GLN A 21 -11.65 26.20 -57.42
N PHE A 22 -11.93 27.50 -57.51
CA PHE A 22 -11.05 28.53 -56.94
C PHE A 22 -11.08 28.52 -55.39
N ARG A 23 -12.25 28.22 -54.80
CA ARG A 23 -12.39 28.07 -53.34
C ARG A 23 -11.63 26.85 -52.82
N ASP A 24 -11.71 25.72 -53.52
CA ASP A 24 -11.01 24.49 -53.13
C ASP A 24 -9.49 24.67 -53.20
N PHE A 25 -8.98 25.31 -54.26
CA PHE A 25 -7.55 25.63 -54.38
C PHE A 25 -7.04 26.53 -53.24
N LYS A 26 -7.84 27.52 -52.82
CA LYS A 26 -7.49 28.40 -51.71
C LYS A 26 -7.43 27.66 -50.38
N LEU A 27 -8.39 26.77 -50.10
CA LEU A 27 -8.41 25.96 -48.88
C LEU A 27 -7.24 24.96 -48.85
N GLU A 28 -6.93 24.31 -49.97
CA GLU A 28 -5.75 23.43 -50.11
C GLU A 28 -4.44 24.17 -49.83
N SER A 29 -4.25 25.36 -50.42
CA SER A 29 -3.05 26.18 -50.19
C SER A 29 -2.91 26.62 -48.73
N GLN A 30 -4.02 27.00 -48.09
CA GLN A 30 -4.02 27.37 -46.67
C GLN A 30 -3.73 26.17 -45.75
N ALA A 31 -4.38 25.03 -46.00
CA ALA A 31 -4.12 23.79 -45.27
C ALA A 31 -2.65 23.36 -45.40
N ARG A 32 -2.09 23.42 -46.62
CA ARG A 32 -0.68 23.15 -46.87
C ARG A 32 0.24 24.04 -46.05
N SER A 33 -0.03 25.34 -45.98
CA SER A 33 0.80 26.27 -45.18
C SER A 33 0.82 25.92 -43.70
N HIS A 34 -0.32 25.52 -43.13
CA HIS A 34 -0.38 25.04 -41.76
C HIS A 34 0.33 23.69 -41.57
N MET A 35 0.19 22.75 -42.52
CA MET A 35 0.92 21.47 -42.49
C MET A 35 2.43 21.67 -42.51
N GLU A 36 2.94 22.57 -43.36
CA GLU A 36 4.37 22.89 -43.44
C GLU A 36 4.89 23.53 -42.15
N ARG A 37 4.09 24.42 -41.53
CA ARG A 37 4.41 25.00 -40.22
C ARG A 37 4.42 23.94 -39.11
N ALA A 38 3.41 23.07 -39.08
CA ALA A 38 3.31 21.98 -38.11
C ALA A 38 4.51 21.03 -38.23
N ALA A 39 4.91 20.69 -39.45
CA ALA A 39 6.11 19.88 -39.71
C ALA A 39 7.40 20.58 -39.27
N ALA A 40 7.52 21.89 -39.47
CA ALA A 40 8.67 22.65 -38.98
C ALA A 40 8.77 22.63 -37.43
N LEU A 41 7.63 22.78 -36.75
CA LEU A 41 7.54 22.67 -35.28
C LEU A 41 7.85 21.25 -34.80
N GLU A 42 7.39 20.23 -35.52
CA GLU A 42 7.70 18.82 -35.22
C GLU A 42 9.21 18.57 -35.35
N ASN A 43 9.84 19.10 -36.40
CA ASN A 43 11.28 18.99 -36.64
C ASN A 43 12.11 19.75 -35.60
N SER A 44 11.58 20.82 -35.01
CA SER A 44 12.20 21.54 -33.89
C SER A 44 11.84 20.95 -32.52
N SER A 45 11.28 19.74 -32.49
CA SER A 45 10.83 19.04 -31.27
C SER A 45 9.80 19.81 -30.43
N SER A 46 9.12 20.80 -31.04
CA SER A 46 8.06 21.61 -30.43
C SER A 46 6.71 20.89 -30.57
N TYR A 47 6.65 19.66 -30.04
CA TYR A 47 5.58 18.70 -30.34
C TYR A 47 4.18 19.17 -29.95
N HIS A 48 4.02 19.85 -28.83
CA HIS A 48 2.73 20.39 -28.41
C HIS A 48 2.17 21.41 -29.42
N GLN A 49 3.02 22.36 -29.84
CA GLN A 49 2.66 23.38 -30.83
C GLN A 49 2.43 22.76 -32.22
N ALA A 50 3.24 21.77 -32.60
CA ALA A 50 3.02 21.01 -33.82
C ALA A 50 1.65 20.31 -33.80
N ALA A 51 1.28 19.67 -32.70
CA ALA A 51 -0.02 19.02 -32.54
C ALA A 51 -1.19 20.00 -32.67
N GLN A 52 -1.06 21.21 -32.09
CA GLN A 52 -2.05 22.28 -32.23
C GLN A 52 -2.19 22.76 -33.68
N GLU A 53 -1.08 22.93 -34.41
CA GLU A 53 -1.13 23.34 -35.82
C GLU A 53 -1.74 22.26 -36.72
N TYR A 54 -1.44 20.98 -36.48
CA TYR A 54 -2.14 19.88 -37.17
C TYR A 54 -3.63 19.85 -36.82
N ALA A 55 -4.01 20.11 -35.56
CA ALA A 55 -5.41 20.20 -35.15
C ALA A 55 -6.15 21.34 -35.87
N ILE A 56 -5.51 22.51 -36.07
CA ILE A 56 -6.08 23.60 -36.87
C ILE A 56 -6.43 23.12 -38.29
N VAL A 57 -5.56 22.30 -38.89
CA VAL A 57 -5.84 21.73 -40.22
C VAL A 57 -7.05 20.80 -40.18
N ALA A 58 -7.09 19.93 -39.18
CA ALA A 58 -8.19 18.99 -39.00
C ALA A 58 -9.54 19.70 -38.79
N GLU A 59 -9.57 20.78 -38.01
CA GLU A 59 -10.81 21.50 -37.69
C GLU A 59 -11.29 22.42 -38.82
N ARG A 60 -10.37 23.14 -39.47
CA ARG A 60 -10.73 24.23 -40.40
C ARG A 60 -10.76 23.80 -41.86
N TYR A 61 -10.06 22.73 -42.22
CA TYR A 61 -9.91 22.30 -43.60
C TYR A 61 -10.27 20.81 -43.81
N PRO A 62 -11.45 20.33 -43.33
CA PRO A 62 -11.80 18.91 -43.37
C PRO A 62 -12.03 18.35 -44.78
N SER A 63 -12.26 19.22 -45.77
CA SER A 63 -12.44 18.83 -47.18
C SER A 63 -11.14 18.72 -47.97
N THR A 64 -10.00 19.05 -47.36
CA THR A 64 -8.69 19.04 -48.06
C THR A 64 -8.02 17.68 -48.00
N SER A 65 -7.11 17.44 -48.94
CA SER A 65 -6.27 16.25 -49.01
C SER A 65 -5.41 16.02 -47.76
N TYR A 66 -5.14 17.08 -46.99
CA TYR A 66 -4.34 17.04 -45.76
C TYR A 66 -5.09 16.57 -44.52
N TYR A 67 -6.43 16.56 -44.55
CA TYR A 67 -7.27 16.31 -43.37
C TYR A 67 -6.92 15.01 -42.63
N LYS A 68 -6.85 13.89 -43.35
CA LYS A 68 -6.55 12.58 -42.77
C LYS A 68 -5.19 12.57 -42.07
N GLY A 69 -4.16 13.12 -42.72
CA GLY A 69 -2.81 13.20 -42.17
C GLY A 69 -2.73 14.12 -40.95
N ALA A 70 -3.45 15.25 -41.00
CA ALA A 70 -3.54 16.21 -39.90
C ALA A 70 -4.19 15.60 -38.65
N VAL A 71 -5.32 14.89 -38.81
CA VAL A 71 -5.99 14.19 -37.71
C VAL A 71 -5.06 13.16 -37.05
N TRP A 72 -4.35 12.36 -37.86
CA TRP A 72 -3.39 11.37 -37.36
C TRP A 72 -2.22 12.01 -36.60
N LYS A 73 -1.63 13.06 -37.16
CA LYS A 73 -0.51 13.77 -36.53
C LYS A 73 -0.93 14.51 -35.26
N ALA A 74 -2.10 15.14 -35.25
CA ALA A 74 -2.67 15.75 -34.05
C ALA A 74 -2.86 14.70 -32.94
N ALA A 75 -3.34 13.50 -33.27
CA ALA A 75 -3.42 12.40 -32.32
C ALA A 75 -2.05 11.99 -31.74
N LEU A 76 -1.10 11.62 -32.61
CA LEU A 76 0.16 11.04 -32.16
C LEU A 76 1.07 12.04 -31.43
N LEU A 77 1.10 13.30 -31.85
CA LEU A 77 1.99 14.28 -31.22
C LEU A 77 1.54 14.68 -29.82
N ASN A 78 0.24 14.60 -29.53
CA ASN A 78 -0.30 14.77 -28.18
C ASN A 78 0.15 13.66 -27.21
N ILE A 79 0.61 12.51 -27.70
CA ILE A 79 1.13 11.40 -26.89
C ILE A 79 2.58 11.06 -27.23
N HIS A 80 3.30 11.97 -27.89
CA HIS A 80 4.70 11.76 -28.22
C HIS A 80 5.55 11.74 -26.95
N PRO A 81 6.46 10.76 -26.74
CA PRO A 81 7.22 10.63 -25.49
C PRO A 81 8.09 11.85 -25.13
N ALA A 82 8.52 12.62 -26.14
CA ALA A 82 9.30 13.84 -25.95
C ALA A 82 8.46 15.11 -25.88
N ASN A 83 7.13 15.01 -25.95
CA ASN A 83 6.24 16.13 -25.66
C ASN A 83 6.17 16.29 -24.14
N SER A 84 6.56 17.46 -23.61
CA SER A 84 6.44 17.75 -22.16
C SER A 84 4.99 18.00 -21.72
N GLU A 85 4.12 18.29 -22.67
CA GLU A 85 2.70 18.60 -22.48
C GLU A 85 1.85 17.51 -23.14
N ILE A 86 2.05 16.27 -22.69
CA ILE A 86 1.24 15.12 -23.12
C ILE A 86 -0.22 15.37 -22.77
N ASP A 87 -1.10 15.26 -23.77
CA ASP A 87 -2.54 15.34 -23.62
C ASP A 87 -3.20 14.06 -24.15
N THR A 88 -3.40 13.10 -23.27
CA THR A 88 -4.02 11.81 -23.61
C THR A 88 -5.50 11.96 -24.01
N SER A 89 -6.17 13.04 -23.58
CA SER A 89 -7.56 13.30 -23.91
C SER A 89 -7.69 13.82 -25.34
N ALA A 90 -6.87 14.80 -25.71
CA ALA A 90 -6.78 15.29 -27.08
C ALA A 90 -6.35 14.19 -28.05
N ALA A 91 -5.34 13.38 -27.68
CA ALA A 91 -4.91 12.26 -28.50
C ALA A 91 -6.03 11.24 -28.75
N ARG A 92 -6.76 10.85 -27.69
CA ARG A 92 -7.90 9.93 -27.81
C ARG A 92 -9.02 10.52 -28.67
N PHE A 93 -9.33 11.80 -28.50
CA PHE A 93 -10.32 12.49 -29.34
C PHE A 93 -9.94 12.38 -30.83
N TRP A 94 -8.71 12.77 -31.19
CA TRP A 94 -8.26 12.73 -32.58
C TRP A 94 -8.15 11.31 -33.15
N LEU A 95 -7.77 10.31 -32.35
CA LEU A 95 -7.79 8.91 -32.78
C LEU A 95 -9.21 8.41 -33.08
N ASN A 96 -10.21 8.80 -32.28
CA ASN A 96 -11.61 8.46 -32.55
C ASN A 96 -12.12 9.15 -33.82
N VAL A 97 -11.73 10.41 -34.05
CA VAL A 97 -12.00 11.10 -35.33
C VAL A 97 -11.36 10.34 -36.49
N TYR A 98 -10.10 9.92 -36.36
CA TYR A 98 -9.38 9.15 -37.37
C TYR A 98 -10.07 7.83 -37.72
N LEU A 99 -10.54 7.09 -36.71
CA LEU A 99 -11.28 5.84 -36.87
C LEU A 99 -12.61 5.98 -37.61
N GLY A 100 -13.16 7.21 -37.67
CA GLY A 100 -14.35 7.52 -38.46
C GLY A 100 -14.08 7.76 -39.96
N LEU A 101 -12.81 7.83 -40.37
CA LEU A 101 -12.41 8.09 -41.76
C LEU A 101 -12.37 6.80 -42.61
N PRO A 102 -12.34 6.90 -43.95
CA PRO A 102 -12.04 5.77 -44.81
C PRO A 102 -10.57 5.33 -44.62
N LEU A 103 -10.36 4.29 -43.82
CA LEU A 103 -9.06 3.73 -43.47
C LEU A 103 -8.82 2.37 -44.15
N THR A 104 -7.55 2.05 -44.40
CA THR A 104 -7.14 0.67 -44.70
C THR A 104 -7.28 -0.20 -43.45
N PRO A 105 -7.35 -1.54 -43.58
CA PRO A 105 -7.40 -2.43 -42.43
C PRO A 105 -6.24 -2.22 -41.44
N GLU A 106 -5.03 -2.00 -41.95
CA GLU A 106 -3.82 -1.75 -41.15
C GLU A 106 -3.90 -0.44 -40.37
N GLU A 107 -4.35 0.65 -41.01
CA GLU A 107 -4.54 1.94 -40.33
C GLU A 107 -5.57 1.84 -39.22
N LYS A 108 -6.67 1.11 -39.46
CA LYS A 108 -7.73 0.90 -38.48
C LYS A 108 -7.25 0.08 -37.30
N GLU A 109 -6.49 -0.99 -37.54
CA GLU A 109 -5.88 -1.80 -36.49
C GLU A 109 -4.91 -0.98 -35.63
N ASN A 110 -4.01 -0.23 -36.26
CA ASN A 110 -3.06 0.64 -35.56
C ASN A 110 -3.76 1.69 -34.71
N ALA A 111 -4.72 2.42 -35.26
CA ALA A 111 -5.46 3.43 -34.50
C ALA A 111 -6.26 2.83 -33.34
N THR A 112 -6.86 1.64 -33.53
CA THR A 112 -7.58 0.91 -32.46
C THR A 112 -6.63 0.51 -31.33
N LEU A 113 -5.43 0.04 -31.68
CA LEU A 113 -4.38 -0.30 -30.70
C LEU A 113 -3.99 0.91 -29.86
N TYR A 114 -3.76 2.07 -30.48
CA TYR A 114 -3.45 3.30 -29.73
C TYR A 114 -4.58 3.72 -28.79
N VAL A 115 -5.84 3.64 -29.21
CA VAL A 115 -7.00 3.94 -28.34
C VAL A 115 -7.02 3.00 -27.13
N ALA A 116 -6.87 1.69 -27.35
CA ALA A 116 -6.85 0.70 -26.27
C ALA A 116 -5.68 0.93 -25.29
N MET A 117 -4.52 1.33 -25.79
CA MET A 117 -3.36 1.69 -24.96
C MET A 117 -3.66 2.92 -24.09
N LEU A 118 -4.27 3.97 -24.65
CA LEU A 118 -4.64 5.17 -23.89
C LEU A 118 -5.69 4.88 -22.82
N GLU A 119 -6.67 4.03 -23.12
CA GLU A 119 -7.65 3.57 -22.13
C GLU A 119 -6.99 2.82 -20.97
N ARG A 120 -6.02 1.96 -21.28
CA ARG A 120 -5.26 1.25 -20.26
C ARG A 120 -4.43 2.20 -19.39
N ILE A 121 -3.78 3.20 -20.00
CA ILE A 121 -3.01 4.21 -19.28
C ILE A 121 -3.93 5.00 -18.34
N ASN A 122 -5.07 5.47 -18.82
CA ASN A 122 -6.04 6.20 -18.00
C ASN A 122 -6.58 5.35 -16.84
N GLY A 123 -6.86 4.06 -17.09
CA GLY A 123 -7.27 3.13 -16.03
C GLY A 123 -6.19 2.96 -14.95
N LEU A 124 -4.94 2.79 -15.36
CA LEU A 124 -3.80 2.68 -14.43
C LEU A 124 -3.58 3.98 -13.64
N GLN A 125 -3.76 5.15 -14.25
CA GLN A 125 -3.68 6.43 -13.56
C GLN A 125 -4.78 6.57 -12.50
N ALA A 126 -6.02 6.16 -12.82
CA ALA A 126 -7.11 6.17 -11.85
C ALA A 126 -6.85 5.21 -10.66
N GLU A 127 -6.34 4.00 -10.93
CA GLU A 127 -5.91 3.07 -9.90
C GLU A 127 -4.81 3.68 -9.01
N LEU A 128 -3.81 4.33 -9.62
CA LEU A 128 -2.73 5.00 -8.90
C LEU A 128 -3.26 6.15 -8.03
N SER A 129 -4.15 6.99 -8.55
CA SER A 129 -4.79 8.07 -7.78
C SER A 129 -5.58 7.54 -6.59
N SER A 130 -6.30 6.43 -6.75
CA SER A 130 -6.99 5.76 -5.65
C SER A 130 -6.02 5.30 -4.57
N TYR A 131 -4.90 4.67 -4.97
CA TYR A 131 -3.88 4.21 -4.04
C TYR A 131 -3.21 5.37 -3.29
N VAL A 132 -2.94 6.48 -3.98
CA VAL A 132 -2.40 7.70 -3.35
C VAL A 132 -3.38 8.27 -2.32
N ALA A 133 -4.68 8.31 -2.62
CA ALA A 133 -5.69 8.78 -1.68
C ALA A 133 -5.78 7.90 -0.42
N GLU A 134 -5.72 6.58 -0.58
CA GLU A 134 -5.70 5.63 0.54
C GLU A 134 -4.45 5.83 1.42
N LEU A 135 -3.28 5.99 0.80
CA LEU A 135 -2.03 6.29 1.51
C LEU A 135 -2.11 7.62 2.29
N SER A 136 -2.68 8.67 1.69
CA SER A 136 -2.87 9.95 2.40
C SER A 136 -3.77 9.81 3.63
N SER A 137 -4.82 8.98 3.56
CA SER A 137 -5.68 8.68 4.70
C SER A 137 -4.92 7.95 5.81
N TYR A 138 -4.12 6.93 5.46
CA TYR A 138 -3.30 6.19 6.42
C TYR A 138 -2.27 7.08 7.12
N VAL A 139 -1.62 7.99 6.39
CA VAL A 139 -0.69 8.97 6.97
C VAL A 139 -1.41 9.87 7.98
N ALA A 140 -2.61 10.35 7.66
CA ALA A 140 -3.39 11.17 8.58
C ALA A 140 -3.80 10.40 9.86
N GLU A 141 -4.14 9.12 9.75
CA GLU A 141 -4.42 8.27 10.91
C GLU A 141 -3.18 8.05 11.78
N LYS A 142 -2.04 7.76 11.15
CA LYS A 142 -0.75 7.64 11.83
C LYS A 142 -0.39 8.91 12.61
N ASP A 143 -0.60 10.09 12.04
CA ASP A 143 -0.32 11.36 12.72
C ASP A 143 -1.23 11.57 13.93
N LYS A 144 -2.51 11.17 13.85
CA LYS A 144 -3.42 11.19 15.01
C LYS A 144 -2.94 10.25 16.11
N LEU A 145 -2.51 9.04 15.77
CA LEU A 145 -1.98 8.08 16.73
C LEU A 145 -0.70 8.59 17.40
N LEU A 146 0.20 9.21 16.62
CA LEU A 146 1.41 9.84 17.17
C LEU A 146 1.07 10.98 18.15
N ALA A 147 0.04 11.79 17.85
CA ALA A 147 -0.43 12.83 18.77
C ALA A 147 -0.96 12.24 20.09
N VAL A 148 -1.74 11.16 20.03
CA VAL A 148 -2.23 10.45 21.22
C VAL A 148 -1.06 9.90 22.05
N THR A 149 -0.10 9.22 21.42
CA THR A 149 1.07 8.65 22.09
C THR A 149 1.93 9.72 22.76
N ARG A 150 2.10 10.89 22.12
CA ARG A 150 2.81 12.04 22.70
C ARG A 150 2.08 12.57 23.93
N LYS A 151 0.75 12.71 23.86
CA LYS A 151 -0.08 13.15 24.99
C LYS A 151 0.03 12.18 26.16
N GLN A 152 -0.14 10.88 25.92
CA GLN A 152 -0.01 9.85 26.97
C GLN A 152 1.38 9.86 27.62
N SER A 153 2.44 9.99 26.82
CA SER A 153 3.81 10.12 27.35
C SER A 153 3.95 11.34 28.28
N SER A 154 3.39 12.49 27.89
CA SER A 154 3.38 13.69 28.72
C SER A 154 2.61 13.46 30.03
N ASP A 155 1.42 12.89 29.96
CA ASP A 155 0.57 12.63 31.13
C ASP A 155 1.24 11.66 32.12
N ILE A 156 1.95 10.64 31.62
CA ILE A 156 2.73 9.71 32.46
C ILE A 156 3.86 10.44 33.18
N VAL A 157 4.60 11.30 32.48
CA VAL A 157 5.68 12.09 33.10
C VAL A 157 5.13 12.97 34.22
N THR A 158 4.04 13.69 33.97
CA THR A 158 3.39 14.54 34.97
C THR A 158 2.85 13.72 36.15
N GLY A 159 2.20 12.59 35.89
CA GLY A 159 1.70 11.68 36.92
C GLY A 159 2.82 11.12 37.80
N THR A 160 3.95 10.75 37.19
CA THR A 160 5.14 10.26 37.91
C THR A 160 5.75 11.33 38.82
N GLN A 161 5.82 12.57 38.35
CA GLN A 161 6.28 13.70 39.17
C GLN A 161 5.35 13.94 40.37
N ARG A 162 4.03 13.87 40.15
CA ARG A 162 3.04 14.05 41.23
C ARG A 162 3.11 12.94 42.27
N LEU A 163 3.30 11.69 41.85
CA LEU A 163 3.52 10.57 42.77
C LEU A 163 4.74 10.80 43.67
N ARG A 164 5.88 11.21 43.10
CA ARG A 164 7.09 11.51 43.88
C ARG A 164 6.87 12.63 44.90
N ALA A 165 6.10 13.67 44.53
CA ALA A 165 5.77 14.77 45.44
C ALA A 165 4.91 14.27 46.62
N LEU A 166 3.89 13.46 46.34
CA LEU A 166 3.05 12.86 47.38
C LEU A 166 3.82 11.91 48.29
N GLU A 167 4.74 11.10 47.74
CA GLU A 167 5.62 10.23 48.54
C GLU A 167 6.50 11.04 49.50
N ALA A 168 7.03 12.19 49.06
CA ALA A 168 7.82 13.09 49.91
C ALA A 168 6.97 13.74 51.01
N GLU A 169 5.75 14.17 50.70
CA GLU A 169 4.80 14.69 51.71
C GLU A 169 4.43 13.61 52.74
N LEU A 170 4.17 12.38 52.29
CA LEU A 170 3.83 11.26 53.16
C LEU A 170 4.99 10.89 54.08
N ALA A 171 6.23 10.92 53.57
CA ALA A 171 7.44 10.74 54.38
C ALA A 171 7.55 11.81 55.47
N LYS A 172 7.32 13.08 55.12
CA LYS A 172 7.34 14.19 56.08
C LYS A 172 6.25 14.04 57.16
N ALA A 173 5.03 13.69 56.76
CA ALA A 173 3.92 13.48 57.70
C ALA A 173 4.21 12.31 58.67
N ARG A 174 4.87 11.25 58.21
CA ARG A 174 5.31 10.13 59.07
C ARG A 174 6.34 10.58 60.10
N ASP A 175 7.30 11.41 59.71
CA ASP A 175 8.29 11.97 60.62
C ASP A 175 7.66 12.88 61.69
N GLU A 176 6.71 13.73 61.29
CA GLU A 176 5.95 14.57 62.22
C GLU A 176 5.12 13.73 63.21
N LEU A 177 4.44 12.69 62.73
CA LEU A 177 3.70 11.76 63.58
C LEU A 177 4.62 11.06 64.60
N LYS A 178 5.83 10.67 64.18
CA LYS A 178 6.83 10.07 65.07
C LYS A 178 7.24 11.04 66.17
N LYS A 179 7.51 12.30 65.83
CA LYS A 179 7.83 13.36 66.81
C LYS A 179 6.67 13.60 67.78
N LEU A 180 5.43 13.63 67.30
CA LEU A 180 4.25 13.79 68.16
C LEU A 180 4.10 12.61 69.13
N LYS A 181 4.34 11.37 68.67
CA LYS A 181 4.37 10.19 69.56
C LYS A 181 5.45 10.29 70.62
N GLU A 182 6.64 10.77 70.29
CA GLU A 182 7.73 10.97 71.26
C GLU A 182 7.36 12.02 72.32
N VAL A 183 6.73 13.12 71.92
CA VAL A 183 6.21 14.15 72.84
C VAL A 183 5.13 13.56 73.75
N ASP A 184 4.20 12.77 73.22
CA ASP A 184 3.13 12.15 74.01
C ASP A 184 3.69 11.14 75.04
N VAL A 185 4.71 10.34 74.66
CA VAL A 185 5.43 9.45 75.57
C VAL A 185 6.15 10.24 76.68
N LEU A 186 6.73 11.39 76.36
CA LEU A 186 7.36 12.27 77.35
C LEU A 186 6.33 12.90 78.29
N MET A 187 5.17 13.30 77.76
CA MET A 187 4.05 13.83 78.55
C MET A 187 3.41 12.78 79.46
N GLN A 188 3.33 11.52 79.00
CA GLN A 188 2.92 10.39 79.83
C GLN A 188 3.95 10.12 80.93
N ARG A 189 5.24 10.07 80.61
CA ARG A 189 6.31 9.90 81.61
C ARG A 189 6.37 11.04 82.63
N SER A 190 6.08 12.27 82.24
CA SER A 190 6.04 13.41 83.16
C SER A 190 4.77 13.40 84.03
N ARG A 191 3.62 12.96 83.49
CA ARG A 191 2.42 12.64 84.26
C ARG A 191 2.64 11.48 85.24
N ASP A 192 3.36 10.44 84.85
CA ASP A 192 3.70 9.32 85.74
C ASP A 192 4.66 9.76 86.85
N LYS A 193 5.55 10.72 86.56
CA LYS A 193 6.43 11.35 87.57
C LYS A 193 5.66 12.29 88.52
N ALA A 194 4.62 12.97 88.03
CA ALA A 194 3.72 13.79 88.85
C ALA A 194 2.74 12.94 89.68
N ASN A 195 2.31 11.79 89.15
CA ASN A 195 1.46 10.82 89.85
C ASN A 195 2.26 9.86 90.76
N SER A 196 3.60 9.86 90.69
CA SER A 196 4.47 9.16 91.65
C SER A 196 4.40 9.73 93.08
N ILE A 197 3.76 10.88 93.31
CA ILE A 197 3.51 11.42 94.66
C ILE A 197 2.09 11.13 95.15
N THR A 198 1.18 10.62 94.30
CA THR A 198 -0.17 10.29 94.76
C THR A 198 -0.61 8.93 94.23
N SER A 199 -0.55 7.95 95.13
CA SER A 199 -1.06 6.57 95.04
C SER A 199 -0.23 5.63 94.13
N LEU A 200 0.45 4.57 94.59
CA LEU A 200 0.20 3.68 95.73
C LEU A 200 -1.30 3.40 95.93
N LYS A 201 -1.97 2.94 94.88
CA LYS A 201 -3.06 1.95 94.96
C LYS A 201 -3.60 1.61 93.57
N LEU A 202 -3.91 0.33 93.40
CA LEU A 202 -4.74 -0.30 92.36
C LEU A 202 -4.02 -0.86 91.13
N ALA A 203 -3.47 -2.05 91.40
CA ALA A 203 -3.45 -3.27 90.62
C ALA A 203 -4.35 -3.39 89.35
N GLN A 204 -3.82 -4.22 88.43
CA GLN A 204 -4.52 -5.10 87.47
C GLN A 204 -5.15 -4.46 86.23
N LYS A 205 -4.70 -4.90 85.03
CA LYS A 205 -5.37 -5.91 84.15
C LYS A 205 -5.19 -5.61 82.64
N ALA A 206 -4.91 -6.67 81.87
CA ALA A 206 -5.34 -6.94 80.47
C ALA A 206 -4.87 -5.97 79.34
N SER A 207 -4.10 -6.39 78.32
CA SER A 207 -4.31 -7.38 77.23
C SER A 207 -4.89 -6.77 75.93
N GLU A 208 -4.12 -6.93 74.86
CA GLU A 208 -4.50 -7.19 73.46
C GLU A 208 -5.02 -6.08 72.51
N LEU A 209 -4.79 -6.39 71.21
CA LEU A 209 -5.43 -5.92 69.96
C LEU A 209 -4.76 -4.72 69.26
N ASN A 210 -4.57 -4.67 67.93
CA ASN A 210 -4.68 -5.67 66.87
C ASN A 210 -4.07 -5.12 65.57
N ASN A 211 -3.82 -6.05 64.65
CA ASN A 211 -3.54 -5.90 63.23
C ASN A 211 -4.45 -4.89 62.50
N ASN A 212 -3.95 -4.37 61.37
CA ASN A 212 -4.80 -4.11 60.21
C ASN A 212 -4.08 -4.39 58.89
N GLN A 213 -4.82 -5.10 58.04
CA GLN A 213 -4.45 -5.70 56.77
C GLN A 213 -4.32 -4.68 55.64
N ASP A 214 -3.34 -4.93 54.79
CA ASP A 214 -3.25 -4.46 53.41
C ASP A 214 -4.43 -5.02 52.60
N ASN A 215 -5.06 -4.15 51.80
CA ASN A 215 -6.04 -4.52 50.79
C ASN A 215 -5.72 -3.75 49.50
N THR A 216 -5.02 -4.41 48.57
CA THR A 216 -4.75 -3.91 47.24
C THR A 216 -5.74 -4.53 46.26
N GLN A 217 -6.75 -3.76 45.86
CA GLN A 217 -7.64 -4.13 44.76
C GLN A 217 -6.89 -4.02 43.42
N GLN A 218 -6.62 -5.18 42.82
CA GLN A 218 -6.26 -5.32 41.41
C GLN A 218 -7.43 -4.86 40.54
N LEU A 219 -7.24 -3.73 39.84
CA LEU A 219 -8.14 -3.28 38.79
C LEU A 219 -7.75 -3.95 37.48
N ASN A 220 -8.65 -4.78 36.97
CA ASN A 220 -8.58 -5.50 35.69
C ASN A 220 -8.17 -4.58 34.54
N ARG A 221 -7.05 -4.93 33.90
CA ARG A 221 -6.43 -4.22 32.77
C ARG A 221 -6.16 -5.21 31.62
N HIS A 222 -7.14 -6.03 31.26
CA HIS A 222 -6.97 -7.08 30.25
C HIS A 222 -7.80 -6.92 28.97
N ASP A 223 -8.64 -5.90 28.86
CA ASP A 223 -9.54 -5.77 27.68
C ASP A 223 -9.16 -4.67 26.67
N ALA A 224 -7.93 -4.13 26.69
CA ALA A 224 -7.61 -2.93 25.87
C ALA A 224 -6.33 -2.99 25.00
N LEU A 225 -5.69 -4.14 24.79
CA LEU A 225 -4.49 -4.26 23.94
C LEU A 225 -4.48 -5.55 23.09
N ILE A 226 -5.47 -5.74 22.22
CA ILE A 226 -5.31 -6.66 21.07
C ILE A 226 -4.59 -5.89 19.96
N HIS A 227 -3.28 -5.68 20.13
CA HIS A 227 -2.42 -5.31 19.00
C HIS A 227 -2.10 -6.59 18.22
N GLN A 228 -2.54 -6.62 16.98
CA GLN A 228 -2.44 -7.72 16.02
C GLN A 228 -0.99 -8.21 15.87
N ASP A 229 -0.69 -9.37 16.45
CA ASP A 229 0.61 -10.06 16.40
C ASP A 229 0.82 -10.82 15.07
N PHE A 230 0.38 -10.23 13.96
CA PHE A 230 0.42 -10.81 12.61
C PHE A 230 1.60 -10.25 11.80
N TYR A 231 2.08 -11.02 10.81
CA TYR A 231 3.13 -10.69 9.85
C TYR A 231 2.58 -10.59 8.41
N PRO A 232 1.69 -9.61 8.12
CA PRO A 232 0.99 -9.55 6.84
C PRO A 232 1.87 -9.07 5.69
N TYR A 233 3.08 -8.57 5.92
CA TYR A 233 3.95 -8.04 4.87
C TYR A 233 5.08 -9.00 4.53
N THR A 234 5.44 -9.07 3.25
CA THR A 234 6.59 -9.81 2.74
C THR A 234 7.17 -9.09 1.53
N ILE A 235 8.37 -9.48 1.09
CA ILE A 235 9.05 -8.83 -0.03
C ILE A 235 9.06 -9.81 -1.20
N GLN A 236 8.39 -9.45 -2.28
CA GLN A 236 8.46 -10.20 -3.52
C GLN A 236 9.77 -9.86 -4.24
N VAL A 237 10.53 -10.87 -4.63
CA VAL A 237 11.80 -10.69 -5.35
C VAL A 237 11.80 -11.25 -6.76
N SER A 238 10.93 -12.22 -7.05
CA SER A 238 10.72 -12.71 -8.41
C SER A 238 9.36 -13.38 -8.59
N SER A 239 8.96 -13.55 -9.84
CA SER A 239 7.77 -14.30 -10.23
C SER A 239 8.05 -15.03 -11.53
N ARG A 240 7.89 -16.35 -11.54
CA ARG A 240 8.25 -17.22 -12.68
C ARG A 240 7.16 -18.26 -12.93
N LYS A 241 7.06 -18.74 -14.17
CA LYS A 241 6.15 -19.85 -14.52
C LYS A 241 6.67 -21.23 -14.09
N ASN A 242 7.99 -21.41 -13.99
CA ASN A 242 8.59 -22.68 -13.63
C ASN A 242 8.70 -22.82 -12.10
N LYS A 243 8.00 -23.83 -11.53
CA LYS A 243 7.94 -24.09 -10.09
C LYS A 243 9.32 -24.41 -9.51
N GLU A 244 10.07 -25.30 -10.15
CA GLU A 244 11.34 -25.82 -9.65
C GLU A 244 12.40 -24.71 -9.59
N ALA A 245 12.40 -23.80 -10.57
CA ALA A 245 13.28 -22.64 -10.61
C ALA A 245 12.97 -21.67 -9.46
N SER A 246 11.68 -21.40 -9.18
CA SER A 246 11.28 -20.58 -8.05
C SER A 246 11.66 -21.21 -6.71
N ILE A 247 11.52 -22.53 -6.57
CA ILE A 247 11.96 -23.27 -5.37
C ILE A 247 13.48 -23.19 -5.20
N ARG A 248 14.26 -23.41 -6.27
CA ARG A 248 15.73 -23.27 -6.23
C ARG A 248 16.15 -21.86 -5.81
N GLU A 249 15.47 -20.83 -6.29
CA GLU A 249 15.73 -19.44 -5.92
C GLU A 249 15.41 -19.18 -4.44
N ALA A 250 14.26 -19.62 -3.94
CA ALA A 250 13.91 -19.54 -2.53
C ALA A 250 14.91 -20.29 -1.63
N MET A 251 15.43 -21.43 -2.08
CA MET A 251 16.48 -22.16 -1.37
C MET A 251 17.82 -21.42 -1.34
N LYS A 252 18.20 -20.73 -2.42
CA LYS A 252 19.38 -19.85 -2.42
C LYS A 252 19.23 -18.73 -1.40
N ILE A 253 18.04 -18.14 -1.30
CA ILE A 253 17.71 -17.12 -0.29
C ILE A 253 17.88 -17.69 1.13
N ARG A 254 17.37 -18.90 1.39
CA ARG A 254 17.55 -19.59 2.68
C ARG A 254 19.01 -19.84 3.03
N ASN A 255 19.80 -20.27 2.06
CA ASN A 255 21.23 -20.53 2.27
C ASN A 255 22.02 -19.25 2.61
N LYS A 256 21.48 -18.07 2.28
CA LYS A 256 22.03 -16.76 2.67
C LYS A 256 21.54 -16.27 4.04
N GLY A 257 20.79 -17.09 4.79
CA GLY A 257 20.27 -16.76 6.11
C GLY A 257 18.92 -16.03 6.09
N ASN A 258 18.29 -15.86 4.93
CA ASN A 258 17.00 -15.18 4.79
C ASN A 258 15.83 -16.17 4.79
N SER A 259 14.64 -15.74 5.23
CA SER A 259 13.44 -16.59 5.18
C SER A 259 12.80 -16.58 3.78
N GLY A 260 13.36 -17.37 2.86
CA GLY A 260 12.86 -17.53 1.49
C GLY A 260 11.71 -18.54 1.38
N PHE A 261 10.65 -18.21 0.64
CA PHE A 261 9.56 -19.15 0.35
C PHE A 261 8.89 -18.85 -1.00
N VAL A 262 8.04 -19.77 -1.45
CA VAL A 262 7.31 -19.67 -2.72
C VAL A 262 5.82 -19.67 -2.44
N SER A 263 5.06 -18.87 -3.17
CA SER A 263 3.60 -19.01 -3.22
C SER A 263 3.12 -19.14 -4.66
N HIS A 264 2.17 -20.05 -4.86
CA HIS A 264 1.47 -20.23 -6.12
C HIS A 264 0.43 -19.11 -6.30
N ALA A 265 0.31 -18.63 -7.53
CA ALA A 265 -0.66 -17.64 -7.93
C ALA A 265 -1.16 -17.95 -9.34
N TYR A 266 -2.47 -18.13 -9.49
CA TYR A 266 -3.10 -18.22 -10.80
C TYR A 266 -3.41 -16.81 -11.34
N ILE A 267 -2.93 -16.51 -12.54
CA ILE A 267 -3.19 -15.23 -13.21
C ILE A 267 -4.07 -15.52 -14.44
N SER A 268 -5.29 -14.97 -14.44
CA SER A 268 -6.23 -15.13 -15.56
C SER A 268 -5.59 -14.76 -16.89
N GLY A 269 -5.72 -15.64 -17.88
CA GLY A 269 -5.09 -15.49 -19.21
C GLY A 269 -3.57 -15.73 -19.26
N LYS A 270 -2.89 -15.94 -18.12
CA LYS A 270 -1.44 -16.19 -18.05
C LYS A 270 -1.05 -17.51 -17.38
N GLY A 271 -2.02 -18.21 -16.76
CA GLY A 271 -1.85 -19.50 -16.10
C GLY A 271 -1.19 -19.40 -14.73
N ASP A 272 -0.47 -20.46 -14.36
CA ASP A 272 0.19 -20.59 -13.06
C ASP A 272 1.52 -19.83 -12.98
N TRP A 273 1.69 -19.14 -11.86
CA TRP A 273 2.91 -18.41 -11.53
C TRP A 273 3.35 -18.74 -10.10
N TYR A 274 4.66 -18.77 -9.90
CA TYR A 274 5.31 -19.06 -8.63
C TYR A 274 6.12 -17.84 -8.22
N ARG A 275 5.63 -17.13 -7.22
CA ARG A 275 6.26 -15.92 -6.68
C ARG A 275 7.21 -16.29 -5.55
N VAL A 276 8.43 -15.77 -5.62
CA VAL A 276 9.46 -15.95 -4.60
C VAL A 276 9.43 -14.75 -3.67
N PHE A 277 9.39 -15.05 -2.37
CA PHE A 277 9.29 -14.06 -1.31
C PHE A 277 10.42 -14.18 -0.30
N ILE A 278 10.73 -13.05 0.33
CA ILE A 278 11.69 -12.94 1.42
C ILE A 278 11.00 -12.34 2.64
N GLY A 279 11.14 -13.04 3.76
CA GLY A 279 10.81 -12.53 5.09
C GLY A 279 9.32 -12.36 5.36
N PHE A 280 9.03 -11.97 6.58
CA PHE A 280 7.68 -11.73 7.07
C PHE A 280 7.75 -10.64 8.13
N TYR A 281 6.96 -9.59 7.93
CA TYR A 281 7.11 -8.33 8.64
C TYR A 281 5.75 -7.86 9.16
N ARG A 282 5.76 -7.21 10.32
CA ARG A 282 4.54 -6.78 11.00
C ARG A 282 4.00 -5.49 10.40
N THR A 283 4.92 -4.60 10.02
CA THR A 283 4.56 -3.30 9.46
C THR A 283 5.12 -3.14 8.04
N VAL A 284 4.48 -2.27 7.28
CA VAL A 284 4.92 -1.95 5.91
C VAL A 284 6.27 -1.23 5.94
N GLU A 285 6.54 -0.41 6.95
CA GLU A 285 7.79 0.34 7.12
C GLU A 285 8.98 -0.59 7.35
N GLU A 286 8.82 -1.61 8.20
CA GLU A 286 9.83 -2.65 8.44
C GLU A 286 10.18 -3.37 7.13
N ALA A 287 9.15 -3.79 6.39
CA ALA A 287 9.32 -4.46 5.10
C ALA A 287 9.97 -3.55 4.05
N GLN A 288 9.62 -2.25 4.03
CA GLN A 288 10.17 -1.28 3.07
C GLN A 288 11.66 -1.05 3.31
N GLN A 289 12.07 -0.94 4.58
CA GLN A 289 13.49 -0.78 4.94
C GLN A 289 14.31 -1.99 4.45
N VAL A 290 13.81 -3.20 4.67
CA VAL A 290 14.51 -4.41 4.21
C VAL A 290 14.49 -4.52 2.69
N ALA A 291 13.38 -4.18 2.02
CA ALA A 291 13.31 -4.16 0.56
C ALA A 291 14.31 -3.18 -0.05
N PHE A 292 14.52 -2.02 0.57
CA PHE A 292 15.52 -1.05 0.14
C PHE A 292 16.94 -1.60 0.22
N GLU A 293 17.29 -2.31 1.30
CA GLU A 293 18.61 -2.95 1.40
C GLU A 293 18.77 -4.12 0.42
N LEU A 294 17.73 -4.92 0.18
CA LEU A 294 17.76 -5.99 -0.83
C LEU A 294 17.96 -5.46 -2.26
N LYS A 295 17.41 -4.28 -2.59
CA LYS A 295 17.60 -3.63 -3.90
C LYS A 295 19.03 -3.19 -4.14
N LYS A 296 19.78 -2.80 -3.11
CA LYS A 296 21.21 -2.46 -3.21
C LYS A 296 22.08 -3.68 -3.46
N GLN A 297 21.55 -4.89 -3.23
CA GLN A 297 22.22 -6.16 -3.47
C GLN A 297 21.82 -6.69 -4.86
N GLU A 298 21.46 -7.97 -4.95
CA GLU A 298 21.11 -8.65 -6.21
C GLU A 298 19.61 -8.55 -6.58
N TYR A 299 18.75 -8.04 -5.68
CA TYR A 299 17.29 -8.05 -5.86
C TYR A 299 16.75 -6.69 -6.30
N VAL A 300 17.18 -6.23 -7.48
CA VAL A 300 16.84 -4.91 -8.04
C VAL A 300 15.32 -4.66 -8.12
N HIS A 301 14.54 -5.72 -8.34
CA HIS A 301 13.08 -5.66 -8.44
C HIS A 301 12.35 -6.07 -7.15
N ALA A 302 13.00 -6.03 -5.98
CA ALA A 302 12.35 -6.32 -4.71
C ALA A 302 11.25 -5.29 -4.38
N PHE A 303 10.05 -5.71 -4.01
CA PHE A 303 9.01 -4.80 -3.51
C PHE A 303 8.13 -5.43 -2.45
N VAL A 304 7.60 -4.58 -1.58
CA VAL A 304 6.75 -5.00 -0.46
C VAL A 304 5.35 -5.34 -0.97
N VAL A 305 4.79 -6.44 -0.48
CA VAL A 305 3.41 -6.84 -0.71
C VAL A 305 2.73 -7.24 0.60
N LYS A 306 1.42 -6.99 0.67
CA LYS A 306 0.56 -7.43 1.78
C LYS A 306 -0.07 -8.78 1.42
N MET A 307 0.31 -9.82 2.15
CA MET A 307 -0.11 -11.22 2.01
C MET A 307 -0.49 -11.75 3.40
N PRO A 308 -1.69 -11.39 3.91
CA PRO A 308 -2.04 -11.60 5.31
C PRO A 308 -2.43 -13.04 5.65
N TYR A 309 -2.64 -13.91 4.66
CA TYR A 309 -3.07 -15.29 4.87
C TYR A 309 -1.94 -16.27 4.58
N ALA A 310 -1.87 -17.36 5.34
CA ALA A 310 -0.98 -18.49 5.09
C ALA A 310 -1.69 -19.79 5.48
N ILE A 311 -1.06 -20.92 5.17
CA ILE A 311 -1.57 -22.24 5.55
C ILE A 311 -0.70 -22.77 6.69
N GLN A 312 -1.28 -22.92 7.87
CA GLN A 312 -0.63 -23.56 9.01
C GLN A 312 -0.73 -25.08 8.88
N ILE A 313 0.42 -25.74 8.96
CA ILE A 313 0.51 -27.21 8.89
C ILE A 313 0.76 -27.81 10.27
N GLY A 314 1.37 -27.03 11.18
CA GLY A 314 1.59 -27.45 12.55
C GLY A 314 1.89 -26.29 13.49
N ILE A 315 1.64 -26.51 14.76
CA ILE A 315 1.97 -25.60 15.85
C ILE A 315 2.53 -26.40 17.03
N SER A 316 3.73 -26.07 17.50
CA SER A 316 4.35 -26.77 18.63
C SER A 316 5.32 -25.87 19.40
N SER A 317 5.51 -26.16 20.68
CA SER A 317 6.59 -25.58 21.49
C SER A 317 7.92 -26.32 21.27
N LYS A 318 7.90 -27.50 20.62
CA LYS A 318 9.08 -28.35 20.38
C LYS A 318 9.48 -28.28 18.91
N ASN A 319 10.67 -27.74 18.64
CA ASN A 319 11.19 -27.57 17.28
C ASN A 319 11.35 -28.91 16.51
N GLU A 320 11.65 -30.02 17.19
CA GLU A 320 11.88 -31.32 16.55
C GLU A 320 10.66 -31.89 15.81
N GLU A 321 9.46 -31.69 16.36
CA GLU A 321 8.22 -32.16 15.73
C GLU A 321 7.95 -31.40 14.42
N LEU A 322 8.18 -30.08 14.43
CA LEU A 322 8.02 -29.24 13.25
C LEU A 322 9.07 -29.53 12.18
N LYS A 323 10.30 -29.89 12.56
CA LYS A 323 11.35 -30.28 11.60
C LYS A 323 11.00 -31.52 10.79
N LYS A 324 10.36 -32.51 11.41
CA LYS A 324 9.89 -33.71 10.68
C LYS A 324 8.82 -33.34 9.65
N LEU A 325 7.88 -32.49 10.05
CA LEU A 325 6.80 -32.01 9.19
C LEU A 325 7.31 -31.12 8.06
N GLU A 326 8.30 -30.25 8.34
CA GLU A 326 8.99 -29.44 7.35
C GLU A 326 9.75 -30.32 6.33
N ALA A 327 10.40 -31.39 6.78
CA ALA A 327 11.11 -32.32 5.90
C ALA A 327 10.13 -33.07 4.97
N ASP A 328 8.98 -33.49 5.47
CA ASP A 328 7.93 -34.12 4.66
C ASP A 328 7.36 -33.15 3.62
N LEU A 329 7.00 -31.92 4.03
CA LEU A 329 6.57 -30.84 3.13
C LEU A 329 7.60 -30.56 2.02
N ARG A 330 8.88 -30.52 2.40
CA ARG A 330 9.98 -30.28 1.45
C ARG A 330 10.14 -31.43 0.45
N SER A 331 9.91 -32.68 0.86
CA SER A 331 9.94 -33.83 -0.04
C SER A 331 8.87 -33.77 -1.13
N LYS A 332 7.76 -33.05 -0.85
CA LYS A 332 6.66 -32.75 -1.78
C LYS A 332 6.75 -31.34 -2.38
N GLU A 333 7.95 -30.74 -2.32
CA GLU A 333 8.27 -29.44 -2.92
C GLU A 333 7.56 -28.22 -2.31
N TYR A 334 7.03 -28.33 -1.09
CA TYR A 334 6.52 -27.19 -0.34
C TYR A 334 7.59 -26.61 0.57
N LEU A 335 7.84 -25.31 0.42
CA LEU A 335 8.80 -24.58 1.25
C LEU A 335 8.09 -23.93 2.44
N ALA A 336 7.99 -24.67 3.54
CA ALA A 336 7.44 -24.19 4.79
C ALA A 336 8.42 -23.27 5.53
N TYR A 337 7.91 -22.37 6.37
CA TYR A 337 8.70 -21.47 7.22
C TYR A 337 8.06 -21.32 8.60
N SER A 338 8.89 -21.03 9.59
CA SER A 338 8.49 -20.97 10.99
C SER A 338 8.31 -19.53 11.47
N VAL A 339 7.19 -19.27 12.13
CA VAL A 339 6.87 -17.96 12.74
C VAL A 339 6.59 -18.17 14.22
N LEU A 340 7.08 -17.26 15.07
CA LEU A 340 6.79 -17.29 16.51
C LEU A 340 5.42 -16.69 16.78
N ASP A 341 4.55 -17.47 17.41
CA ASP A 341 3.24 -17.03 17.88
C ASP A 341 3.35 -16.52 19.33
N ARG A 342 3.37 -15.21 19.49
CA ARG A 342 3.45 -14.57 20.81
C ARG A 342 2.09 -14.49 21.53
N LEU A 343 0.99 -14.72 20.82
CA LEU A 343 -0.36 -14.75 21.41
C LEU A 343 -0.65 -16.11 22.05
N TYR A 344 -0.10 -17.20 21.52
CA TYR A 344 -0.27 -18.55 22.04
C TYR A 344 1.02 -19.13 22.64
N ASN A 345 1.39 -18.66 23.83
CA ASN A 345 2.46 -19.26 24.66
C ASN A 345 3.84 -19.36 23.97
N ASN A 346 4.21 -18.43 23.08
CA ASN A 346 5.46 -18.49 22.31
C ASN A 346 5.63 -19.80 21.52
N LYS A 347 4.52 -20.40 21.06
CA LYS A 347 4.58 -21.57 20.18
C LYS A 347 5.12 -21.19 18.81
N ILE A 348 5.74 -22.15 18.13
CA ILE A 348 6.23 -21.99 16.77
C ILE A 348 5.15 -22.52 15.83
N ARG A 349 4.73 -21.68 14.88
CA ARG A 349 3.80 -22.05 13.80
C ARG A 349 4.62 -22.38 12.56
N LEU A 350 4.34 -23.52 11.95
CA LEU A 350 4.90 -23.91 10.66
C LEU A 350 3.90 -23.59 9.55
N LEU A 351 4.27 -22.64 8.69
CA LEU A 351 3.40 -22.06 7.68
C LEU A 351 3.90 -22.38 6.26
N VAL A 352 2.97 -22.51 5.32
CA VAL A 352 3.23 -22.70 3.89
C VAL A 352 2.59 -21.57 3.10
N GLY A 353 3.39 -20.98 2.20
CA GLY A 353 2.97 -19.89 1.33
C GLY A 353 2.61 -18.60 2.07
N ALA A 354 2.22 -17.58 1.29
CA ALA A 354 1.53 -16.40 1.75
C ALA A 354 0.57 -15.96 0.63
N PHE A 355 -0.65 -15.59 0.99
CA PHE A 355 -1.76 -15.36 0.06
C PHE A 355 -2.40 -14.00 0.33
N ARG A 356 -2.89 -13.39 -0.75
CA ARG A 356 -3.55 -12.09 -0.66
C ARG A 356 -4.95 -12.25 -0.07
N THR A 357 -5.60 -13.36 -0.39
CA THR A 357 -6.96 -13.68 0.08
C THR A 357 -7.01 -15.06 0.74
N GLU A 358 -7.97 -15.24 1.64
CA GLU A 358 -8.25 -16.53 2.28
C GLU A 358 -8.59 -17.60 1.24
N LYS A 359 -9.40 -17.25 0.23
CA LYS A 359 -9.78 -18.15 -0.87
C LYS A 359 -8.59 -18.68 -1.67
N GLU A 360 -7.56 -17.87 -1.91
CA GLU A 360 -6.33 -18.34 -2.55
C GLU A 360 -5.60 -19.37 -1.68
N ALA A 361 -5.53 -19.14 -0.36
CA ALA A 361 -4.94 -20.07 0.58
C ALA A 361 -5.74 -21.38 0.68
N GLU A 362 -7.08 -21.31 0.65
CA GLU A 362 -7.96 -22.48 0.68
C GLU A 362 -7.74 -23.43 -0.50
N ILE A 363 -7.41 -22.90 -1.69
CA ILE A 363 -7.14 -23.72 -2.87
C ILE A 363 -5.93 -24.62 -2.61
N LEU A 364 -4.80 -24.05 -2.17
CA LEU A 364 -3.61 -24.83 -1.84
C LEU A 364 -3.82 -25.69 -0.58
N ALA A 365 -4.61 -25.24 0.39
CA ALA A 365 -4.95 -26.05 1.55
C ALA A 365 -5.64 -27.36 1.14
N LYS A 366 -6.58 -27.32 0.20
CA LYS A 366 -7.24 -28.53 -0.33
C LYS A 366 -6.27 -29.47 -1.05
N GLU A 367 -5.21 -28.95 -1.68
CA GLU A 367 -4.16 -29.77 -2.29
C GLU A 367 -3.33 -30.46 -1.21
N LEU A 368 -2.88 -29.72 -0.19
CA LEU A 368 -2.13 -30.26 0.94
C LEU A 368 -2.94 -31.31 1.73
N GLU A 369 -4.26 -31.12 1.87
CA GLU A 369 -5.14 -32.10 2.52
C GLU A 369 -5.19 -33.42 1.73
N LYS A 370 -5.29 -33.36 0.40
CA LYS A 370 -5.23 -34.56 -0.47
C LYS A 370 -3.89 -35.30 -0.36
N GLU A 371 -2.82 -34.58 -0.05
CA GLU A 371 -1.50 -35.15 0.19
C GLU A 371 -1.31 -35.68 1.62
N GLY A 372 -2.34 -35.63 2.47
CA GLY A 372 -2.35 -36.20 3.81
C GLY A 372 -1.95 -35.26 4.94
N PHE A 373 -1.80 -33.96 4.66
CA PHE A 373 -1.58 -32.96 5.71
C PHE A 373 -2.89 -32.51 6.36
N LYS A 374 -2.80 -31.80 7.49
CA LYS A 374 -3.94 -31.16 8.17
C LYS A 374 -3.80 -29.64 8.11
N PRO A 375 -4.07 -29.03 6.95
CA PRO A 375 -3.88 -27.60 6.74
C PRO A 375 -4.98 -26.77 7.42
N GLU A 376 -4.60 -25.64 7.98
CA GLU A 376 -5.49 -24.63 8.52
C GLU A 376 -5.18 -23.28 7.87
N VAL A 377 -6.16 -22.63 7.25
CA VAL A 377 -5.98 -21.28 6.71
C VAL A 377 -6.04 -20.28 7.85
N VAL A 378 -5.01 -19.46 7.97
CA VAL A 378 -4.81 -18.59 9.12
C VAL A 378 -4.30 -17.23 8.70
N ARG A 379 -4.50 -16.23 9.57
CA ARG A 379 -3.74 -14.98 9.48
C ARG A 379 -2.30 -15.24 9.91
N ARG A 380 -1.38 -14.83 9.06
CA ARG A 380 0.05 -14.98 9.30
C ARG A 380 0.55 -13.92 10.26
#